data_AF-A0A9D9H6U5-F1
#
_entry.id   AF-A0A9D9H6U5-F1
#
_cell.length_a   1.000
_cell.length_b   1.000
_cell.length_c   1.000
_cell.angle_alpha   90.00
_cell.angle_beta   90.00
_cell.angle_gamma   90.00
#
_symmetry.space_group_name_H-M   'P 1'
#
loop_
_entity.id
_entity.type
_entity.pdbx_description
1 polymer ?
#
loop_
_entity_poly.entity_id
_entity_poly.type
_entity_poly.pdbx_seq_one_letter_code
_entity_poly.pdbx_strand_id
1 'polypeptide(L)'
;VIVTVVILKLGTILDAGFNQIFMLYSPQVYSVADIIDTWVYRQGLLEFEFGLATAVGLFKGVFGMILVLFANWLSKKLTESSLF
;
A
#
# COMPACT_ATOMS: atom_id res chain seq x y z
N VAL A 1 -8.23 2.58 21.32
CA VAL A 1 -7.93 3.73 20.43
C VAL A 1 -6.58 3.60 19.75
N ILE A 2 -5.45 3.49 20.47
CA ILE A 2 -4.12 3.34 19.84
C ILE A 2 -4.07 2.10 18.92
N VAL A 3 -4.60 0.96 19.38
CA VAL A 3 -4.64 -0.28 18.60
C VAL A 3 -5.51 -0.16 17.34
N THR A 4 -6.66 0.51 17.44
CA THR A 4 -7.54 0.83 16.30
C THR A 4 -6.83 1.64 15.23
N VAL A 5 -6.11 2.69 15.62
CA VAL A 5 -5.34 3.54 14.69
C VAL A 5 -4.22 2.75 14.01
N VAL A 6 -3.55 1.85 14.74
CA VAL A 6 -2.51 0.96 14.19
C VAL A 6 -3.10 0.04 13.12
N ILE A 7 -4.25 -0.59 13.38
CA ILE A 7 -4.91 -1.47 12.42
C ILE A 7 -5.28 -0.71 11.13
N LEU A 8 -5.82 0.50 11.24
CA LEU A 8 -6.14 1.32 10.07
C LEU A 8 -4.88 1.73 9.27
N LYS A 9 -3.77 2.04 9.97
CA LYS A 9 -2.49 2.37 9.33
C LYS A 9 -1.84 1.17 8.62
N LEU A 10 -2.07 -0.04 9.09
CA LEU A 10 -1.57 -1.27 8.45
C LEU A 10 -2.21 -1.51 7.07
N GLY A 11 -3.47 -1.10 6.88
CA GLY A 11 -4.15 -1.22 5.58
C GLY A 11 -3.49 -0.39 4.46
N THR A 12 -2.84 0.72 4.81
CA THR A 12 -2.16 1.63 3.87
C THR A 12 -0.64 1.45 3.87
N ILE A 13 -0.12 0.34 4.38
CA ILE A 13 1.33 0.15 4.58
C ILE A 13 2.12 0.05 3.26
N LEU A 14 1.43 -0.35 2.19
CA LEU A 14 2.01 -0.48 0.84
C LEU A 14 2.12 0.86 0.10
N ASP A 15 1.65 1.96 0.70
CA ASP A 15 1.73 3.29 0.13
C ASP A 15 2.96 4.01 0.70
N ALA A 16 4.06 3.99 -0.07
CA ALA A 16 5.37 4.45 0.38
C ALA A 16 5.65 5.95 0.14
N GLY A 17 4.61 6.76 -0.09
CA GLY A 17 4.77 8.20 -0.33
C GLY A 17 5.07 8.57 -1.78
N PHE A 18 4.21 8.14 -2.69
CA PHE A 18 4.29 8.38 -4.15
C PHE A 18 4.76 9.79 -4.51
N ASN A 19 4.12 10.83 -3.97
CA ASN A 19 4.42 12.22 -4.34
C ASN A 19 5.88 12.61 -4.09
N GLN A 20 6.45 12.19 -2.96
CA GLN A 20 7.84 12.53 -2.62
C GLN A 20 8.81 11.81 -3.54
N ILE A 21 8.58 10.52 -3.77
CA ILE A 21 9.46 9.70 -4.59
C ILE A 21 9.39 10.14 -6.05
N PHE A 22 8.19 10.38 -6.57
CA PHE A 22 7.96 10.85 -7.94
C PHE A 22 8.67 12.18 -8.21
N MET A 23 8.65 13.12 -7.26
CA MET A 23 9.33 14.42 -7.40
C MET A 23 10.85 14.31 -7.50
N LEU A 24 11.44 13.33 -6.79
CA LEU A 24 12.90 13.10 -6.76
C LEU A 24 13.34 12.04 -7.79
N TYR A 25 12.41 11.58 -8.63
CA TYR A 25 12.62 10.45 -9.51
C TYR A 25 13.42 10.86 -10.75
N SER A 26 14.66 10.35 -10.86
CA SER A 26 15.53 10.57 -12.01
C SER A 26 16.12 9.25 -12.52
N PRO A 27 16.53 9.16 -13.81
CA PRO A 27 17.11 7.94 -14.38
C PRO A 27 18.30 7.38 -13.59
N GLN A 28 19.06 8.23 -12.89
CA GLN A 28 20.21 7.80 -12.08
C GLN A 28 19.80 7.06 -10.79
N VAL A 29 18.59 7.34 -10.28
CA VAL A 29 18.09 6.75 -9.02
C VAL A 29 16.99 5.71 -9.25
N TYR A 30 16.65 5.39 -10.50
CA TYR A 30 15.59 4.41 -10.81
C TYR A 30 15.82 3.05 -10.17
N SER A 31 17.05 2.59 -10.05
CA SER A 31 17.35 1.28 -9.46
C SER A 31 17.04 1.18 -7.96
N VAL A 32 16.91 2.31 -7.26
CA VAL A 32 16.74 2.35 -5.79
C VAL A 32 15.46 3.07 -5.37
N ALA A 33 15.01 4.04 -6.17
CA ALA A 33 13.85 4.88 -5.88
C ALA A 33 12.54 4.34 -6.48
N ASP A 34 12.56 3.24 -7.24
CA ASP A 34 11.34 2.71 -7.83
C ASP A 34 10.50 1.95 -6.82
N ILE A 35 9.24 2.37 -6.67
CA ILE A 35 8.23 1.72 -5.84
C ILE A 35 7.08 1.23 -6.72
N ILE A 36 6.22 0.39 -6.15
CA ILE A 36 5.06 -0.18 -6.86
C ILE A 36 4.22 0.94 -7.53
N ASP A 37 4.00 2.06 -6.85
CA ASP A 37 3.19 3.17 -7.38
C ASP A 37 3.85 3.93 -8.53
N THR A 38 5.16 4.17 -8.48
CA THR A 38 5.89 4.85 -9.57
C THR A 38 6.01 3.97 -10.81
N TRP A 39 6.18 2.66 -10.60
CA TRP A 39 6.18 1.69 -11.67
C TRP A 39 4.81 1.55 -12.32
N VAL A 40 3.73 1.43 -11.53
CA VAL A 40 2.34 1.40 -12.03
C VAL A 40 1.98 2.68 -12.75
N TYR A 41 2.39 3.84 -12.24
CA TYR A 41 2.18 5.11 -12.91
C TYR A 41 2.83 5.11 -14.30
N ARG A 42 4.06 4.60 -14.41
CA ARG A 42 4.77 4.54 -15.68
C ARG A 42 4.13 3.55 -16.65
N GLN A 43 4.04 2.28 -16.29
CA GLN A 43 3.55 1.23 -17.19
C GLN A 43 2.04 1.35 -17.41
N GLY A 44 1.28 1.59 -16.35
CA GLY A 44 -0.17 1.58 -16.42
C GLY A 44 -0.79 2.86 -16.96
N LEU A 45 -0.19 4.03 -16.71
CA LEU A 45 -0.75 5.32 -17.13
C LEU A 45 -0.04 5.90 -18.36
N LEU A 46 1.30 5.83 -18.44
CA LEU A 46 2.04 6.40 -19.57
C LEU A 46 2.05 5.48 -20.80
N GLU A 47 2.06 4.15 -20.59
CA GLU A 47 2.00 3.17 -21.69
C GLU A 47 0.57 2.70 -21.98
N PHE A 48 -0.43 3.33 -21.37
CA PHE A 48 -1.87 3.04 -21.53
C PHE A 48 -2.32 1.62 -21.11
N GLU A 49 -1.50 0.90 -20.34
CA GLU A 49 -1.84 -0.42 -19.78
C GLU A 49 -2.72 -0.31 -18.52
N PHE A 50 -3.93 0.22 -18.66
CA PHE A 50 -4.85 0.44 -17.55
C PHE A 50 -5.27 -0.86 -16.83
N GLY A 51 -5.26 -1.98 -17.54
CA GLY A 51 -5.54 -3.30 -16.97
C GLY A 51 -4.52 -3.68 -15.89
N LEU A 52 -3.24 -3.44 -16.16
CA LEU A 52 -2.15 -3.68 -15.22
C LEU A 52 -2.27 -2.74 -14.01
N ALA A 53 -2.53 -1.44 -14.24
CA ALA A 53 -2.73 -0.48 -13.15
C ALA A 53 -3.85 -0.91 -12.19
N THR A 54 -4.98 -1.34 -12.75
CA THR A 54 -6.14 -1.78 -11.98
C THR A 54 -5.85 -3.08 -11.22
N ALA A 55 -5.17 -4.04 -11.84
CA ALA A 55 -4.78 -5.29 -11.20
C ALA A 55 -3.87 -5.07 -9.99
N VAL A 56 -2.89 -4.17 -10.10
CA VAL A 56 -1.99 -3.84 -8.99
C VAL A 56 -2.74 -3.08 -7.88
N GLY A 57 -3.65 -2.18 -8.22
CA GLY A 57 -4.53 -1.54 -7.24
C GLY A 57 -5.37 -2.55 -6.45
N LEU A 58 -5.98 -3.52 -7.15
CA LEU A 58 -6.73 -4.61 -6.52
C LEU A 58 -5.82 -5.47 -5.62
N PHE A 59 -4.63 -5.82 -6.10
CA PHE A 59 -3.64 -6.59 -5.34
C PHE A 59 -3.28 -5.90 -4.03
N LYS A 60 -2.99 -4.59 -4.07
CA LYS A 60 -2.74 -3.77 -2.88
C LYS A 60 -3.93 -3.80 -1.91
N GLY A 61 -5.15 -3.65 -2.43
CA GLY A 61 -6.38 -3.70 -1.63
C GLY A 61 -6.59 -5.05 -0.93
N VAL A 62 -6.37 -6.15 -1.63
CA VAL A 62 -6.46 -7.51 -1.06
C VAL A 62 -5.41 -7.71 0.03
N PHE A 63 -4.15 -7.32 -0.23
CA PHE A 63 -3.09 -7.40 0.77
C PHE A 63 -3.39 -6.55 2.01
N GLY A 64 -3.87 -5.32 1.81
CA GLY A 64 -4.29 -4.44 2.91
C GLY A 64 -5.43 -5.05 3.72
N MET A 65 -6.42 -5.67 3.06
CA MET A 65 -7.53 -6.36 3.74
C MET A 65 -7.03 -7.53 4.58
N ILE A 66 -6.15 -8.37 4.04
CA ILE A 66 -5.56 -9.51 4.79
C ILE A 66 -4.82 -9.01 6.03
N LEU A 67 -4.01 -7.95 5.89
CA LEU A 67 -3.28 -7.33 7.00
C LEU A 67 -4.21 -6.79 8.08
N VAL A 68 -5.27 -6.08 7.70
CA VAL A 68 -6.26 -5.52 8.63
C VAL A 68 -7.01 -6.64 9.36
N LEU A 69 -7.45 -7.67 8.66
CA LEU A 69 -8.14 -8.83 9.27
C LEU A 69 -7.22 -9.57 10.24
N PHE A 70 -5.96 -9.80 9.85
CA PHE A 70 -4.96 -10.45 10.69
C PHE A 70 -4.64 -9.62 11.94
N ALA A 71 -4.44 -8.32 11.77
CA ALA A 71 -4.19 -7.39 12.88
C ALA A 71 -5.40 -7.29 13.82
N ASN A 72 -6.62 -7.29 13.30
CA ASN A 72 -7.84 -7.30 14.10
C ASN A 72 -7.98 -8.61 14.90
N TRP A 73 -7.65 -9.76 14.30
CA TRP A 73 -7.66 -11.05 14.99
C TRP A 73 -6.63 -11.09 16.13
N LEU A 74 -5.42 -10.60 15.89
CA LEU A 74 -4.37 -10.45 16.92
C LEU A 74 -4.81 -9.51 18.04
N SER A 75 -5.40 -8.35 17.70
CA SER A 75 -5.92 -7.37 18.66
C SER A 75 -6.96 -7.97 19.60
N LYS A 76 -7.92 -8.72 19.02
CA LYS A 76 -8.98 -9.38 19.78
C LYS A 76 -8.44 -10.40 20.79
N LYS A 77 -7.33 -11.08 20.46
CA LYS A 77 -6.70 -12.08 21.33
C LYS A 77 -5.81 -11.47 22.42
N LEU A 78 -5.21 -10.31 22.17
CA LEU A 78 -4.20 -9.71 23.07
C LEU A 78 -4.74 -8.59 23.96
N THR A 79 -5.77 -7.86 23.53
CA THR A 79 -6.15 -6.60 24.19
C THR A 79 -7.64 -6.55 24.56
N GLU A 80 -8.42 -7.59 24.26
CA GLU A 80 -9.90 -7.67 24.41
C GLU A 80 -10.68 -6.51 23.74
N SER A 81 -9.98 -5.61 23.06
CA SER A 81 -10.51 -4.46 22.34
C SER A 81 -10.32 -4.75 20.86
N SER A 82 -11.42 -4.93 20.15
CA SER A 82 -11.45 -5.17 18.71
C SER A 82 -12.04 -3.97 17.98
N LEU A 83 -11.66 -3.81 16.72
CA LEU A 83 -12.24 -2.81 15.81
C LEU A 83 -13.65 -3.21 15.36
N PHE A 84 -13.97 -4.50 15.50
CA PHE A 84 -15.25 -5.14 15.18
C PHE A 84 -15.71 -6.04 16.32
#